data_AF-A0AAN7CT15-F1
#
_entry.id   AF-A0AAN7CT15-F1
#
_cell.length_a   1.000
_cell.length_b   1.000
_cell.length_c   1.000
_cell.angle_alpha   90.00
_cell.angle_beta   90.00
_cell.angle_gamma   90.00
#
_symmetry.space_group_name_H-M   'P 1'
#
loop_
_entity.id
_entity.type
_entity.pdbx_description
1 polymer ?
#
loop_
_entity_poly.entity_id
_entity_poly.type
_entity_poly.pdbx_seq_one_letter_code
_entity_poly.pdbx_strand_id
1 'polypeptide(L)'
;VAQSYQSSSVGSREFSLRLLQMISIVYHDVAVHLYTKYDGGIRKSPPDFNPQIPTPIPPPGMNFPPLPKMPRRPAEFFHESYMAWKHYPHGTADVVGYWAEHQLFGAVVLFDWGTPGTEVTRCALTLPQPYAANMMAWLKDVYIQPIGRHHIFKLSEAQIRNCIPTPLLEPSPGRHDGSETFRFQAGKYAIRIDPL
;
A
#
# COMPACT_ATOMS: atom_id res chain seq x y z
N VAL A 1 12.60 -10.29 7.47
CA VAL A 1 12.05 -9.14 8.22
C VAL A 1 12.03 -9.37 9.73
N ALA A 2 11.30 -10.37 10.23
CA ALA A 2 11.12 -10.58 11.67
C ALA A 2 12.45 -10.71 12.46
N GLN A 3 13.41 -11.48 11.95
CA GLN A 3 14.72 -11.61 12.60
C GLN A 3 15.49 -10.27 12.65
N SER A 4 15.48 -9.50 11.56
CA SER A 4 16.12 -8.18 11.49
C SER A 4 15.45 -7.15 12.41
N TYR A 5 14.14 -7.27 12.61
CA TYR A 5 13.41 -6.48 13.61
C TYR A 5 13.85 -6.87 15.03
N GLN A 6 13.85 -8.16 15.36
CA GLN A 6 14.24 -8.67 16.68
C GLN A 6 15.70 -8.38 17.03
N SER A 7 16.59 -8.32 16.04
CA SER A 7 18.01 -8.00 16.25
C SER A 7 18.29 -6.50 16.36
N SER A 8 17.31 -5.63 16.07
CA SER A 8 17.49 -4.19 16.15
C SER A 8 17.26 -3.67 17.57
N SER A 9 17.98 -2.62 17.95
CA SER A 9 17.82 -2.01 19.28
C SER A 9 16.47 -1.29 19.35
N VAL A 10 15.68 -1.57 20.39
CA VAL A 10 14.38 -0.91 20.61
C VAL A 10 14.55 0.60 20.61
N GLY A 11 13.70 1.31 19.86
CA GLY A 11 13.77 2.76 19.71
C GLY A 11 14.81 3.26 18.71
N SER A 12 15.61 2.37 18.09
CA SER A 12 16.50 2.76 16.99
C SER A 12 15.72 3.07 15.72
N ARG A 13 16.39 3.76 14.79
CA ARG A 13 15.86 4.02 13.45
C ARG A 13 15.58 2.70 12.71
N GLU A 14 16.52 1.77 12.77
CA GLU A 14 16.42 0.45 12.16
C GLU A 14 15.23 -0.30 12.71
N PHE A 15 15.03 -0.28 14.04
CA PHE A 15 13.86 -0.89 14.66
C PHE A 15 12.55 -0.33 14.11
N SER A 16 12.46 1.00 13.99
CA SER A 16 11.26 1.67 13.49
C SER A 16 11.00 1.35 12.01
N LEU A 17 12.05 1.33 11.18
CA LEU A 17 11.97 0.93 9.78
C LEU A 17 11.51 -0.53 9.61
N ARG A 18 12.05 -1.44 10.42
CA ARG A 18 11.66 -2.86 10.40
C ARG A 18 10.24 -3.06 10.87
N LEU A 19 9.80 -2.31 11.87
CA LEU A 19 8.42 -2.37 12.35
C LEU A 19 7.44 -1.91 11.26
N LEU A 20 7.69 -0.75 10.64
CA LEU A 20 6.89 -0.26 9.51
C LEU A 20 6.80 -1.29 8.39
N GLN A 21 7.94 -1.88 8.06
CA GLN A 21 8.02 -2.93 7.06
C GLN A 21 7.20 -4.16 7.43
N MET A 22 7.31 -4.65 8.66
CA MET A 22 6.50 -5.78 9.12
C MET A 22 5.01 -5.47 9.04
N ILE A 23 4.59 -4.32 9.56
CA ILE A 23 3.17 -3.95 9.60
C ILE A 23 2.62 -3.84 8.18
N SER A 24 3.33 -3.17 7.26
CA SER A 24 2.90 -3.04 5.86
C SER A 24 2.73 -4.39 5.19
N ILE A 25 3.76 -5.24 5.25
CA ILE A 25 3.75 -6.57 4.62
C ILE A 25 2.62 -7.42 5.21
N VAL A 26 2.49 -7.48 6.54
CA VAL A 26 1.46 -8.30 7.19
C VAL A 26 0.06 -7.81 6.83
N TYR A 27 -0.16 -6.49 6.79
CA TYR A 27 -1.48 -5.95 6.47
C TYR A 27 -1.86 -6.20 5.01
N HIS A 28 -0.92 -6.01 4.08
CA HIS A 28 -1.09 -6.33 2.66
C HIS A 28 -1.36 -7.83 2.48
N ASP A 29 -0.52 -8.70 3.05
CA ASP A 29 -0.61 -10.15 2.89
C ASP A 29 -1.90 -10.72 3.50
N VAL A 30 -2.36 -10.19 4.64
CA VAL A 30 -3.65 -10.60 5.23
C VAL A 30 -4.80 -10.23 4.28
N ALA A 31 -4.78 -9.04 3.68
CA ALA A 31 -5.80 -8.62 2.73
C ALA A 31 -5.78 -9.48 1.46
N VAL A 32 -4.61 -9.73 0.89
CA VAL A 32 -4.40 -10.65 -0.26
C VAL A 32 -4.89 -12.07 0.09
N HIS A 33 -4.54 -12.57 1.27
CA HIS A 33 -4.92 -13.90 1.73
C HIS A 33 -6.44 -14.03 1.89
N LEU A 34 -7.09 -13.06 2.55
CA LEU A 34 -8.55 -13.07 2.71
C LEU A 34 -9.26 -12.99 1.36
N TYR A 35 -8.83 -12.08 0.47
CA TYR A 35 -9.40 -11.97 -0.86
C TYR A 35 -9.31 -13.29 -1.64
N THR A 36 -8.14 -13.94 -1.60
CA THR A 36 -7.89 -15.21 -2.27
C THR A 36 -8.69 -16.36 -1.65
N LYS A 37 -8.68 -16.46 -0.31
CA LYS A 37 -9.38 -17.51 0.43
C LYS A 37 -10.88 -17.51 0.18
N TYR A 38 -11.47 -16.32 -0.04
CA TYR A 38 -12.89 -16.14 -0.34
C TYR A 38 -13.16 -15.94 -1.84
N ASP A 39 -12.25 -16.37 -2.71
CA ASP A 39 -12.45 -16.41 -4.17
C ASP A 39 -12.91 -15.08 -4.78
N GLY A 40 -12.24 -13.99 -4.38
CA GLY A 40 -12.49 -12.66 -4.89
C GLY A 40 -13.56 -11.84 -4.17
N GLY A 41 -14.06 -12.34 -3.03
CA GLY A 41 -15.05 -11.65 -2.20
C GLY A 41 -16.49 -11.87 -2.64
N ILE A 42 -17.38 -10.93 -2.31
CA ILE A 42 -18.83 -11.07 -2.50
C ILE A 42 -19.20 -10.86 -3.98
N ARG A 43 -18.53 -9.94 -4.67
CA ARG A 43 -18.68 -9.65 -6.10
C ARG A 43 -17.60 -10.35 -6.91
N LYS A 44 -17.87 -11.59 -7.26
CA LYS A 44 -17.09 -12.29 -8.29
C LYS A 44 -17.35 -11.64 -9.65
N SER A 45 -16.30 -11.35 -10.40
CA SER A 45 -16.47 -11.08 -11.83
C SER A 45 -17.01 -12.38 -12.47
N PRO A 46 -18.17 -12.37 -13.15
CA PRO A 46 -18.64 -13.57 -13.82
C PRO A 46 -17.58 -14.06 -14.83
N PRO A 47 -17.35 -15.38 -14.96
CA PRO A 47 -16.35 -15.92 -15.88
C PRO A 47 -16.60 -15.49 -17.35
N ASP A 48 -17.85 -15.20 -17.71
CA ASP A 48 -18.27 -14.80 -19.06
C ASP A 48 -18.48 -13.29 -19.23
N PHE A 49 -17.68 -12.45 -18.57
CA PHE A 49 -17.79 -11.01 -18.82
C PHE A 49 -17.26 -10.65 -20.21
N ASN A 50 -18.18 -10.56 -21.16
CA ASN A 50 -17.95 -9.90 -22.44
C ASN A 50 -18.12 -8.38 -22.23
N PRO A 51 -17.08 -7.54 -22.42
CA PRO A 51 -17.20 -6.08 -22.40
C PRO A 51 -18.15 -5.53 -23.50
N GLN A 52 -18.69 -6.39 -24.36
CA GLN A 52 -19.69 -6.06 -25.37
C GLN A 52 -21.14 -6.18 -24.93
N ILE A 53 -21.48 -6.59 -23.69
CA ILE A 53 -22.88 -6.56 -23.23
C ILE A 53 -23.38 -5.11 -23.38
N PRO A 54 -24.39 -4.84 -24.24
CA PRO A 54 -24.82 -3.49 -24.52
C PRO A 54 -25.36 -2.82 -23.25
N THR A 55 -25.01 -1.55 -23.07
CA THR A 55 -25.69 -0.67 -22.10
C THR A 55 -27.20 -0.73 -22.30
N PRO A 56 -28.02 -0.58 -21.24
CA PRO A 56 -29.48 -0.50 -21.38
C PRO A 56 -29.83 0.47 -22.49
N ILE A 57 -30.65 0.02 -23.45
CA ILE A 57 -31.11 0.87 -24.55
C ILE A 57 -31.86 2.04 -23.91
N PRO A 58 -31.46 3.31 -24.17
CA PRO A 58 -32.17 4.45 -23.59
C PRO A 58 -33.64 4.43 -24.05
N PRO A 59 -34.58 4.94 -23.23
CA PRO A 59 -35.97 5.05 -23.62
C PRO A 59 -36.12 5.79 -24.95
N PRO A 60 -37.11 5.43 -25.79
CA PRO A 60 -37.36 6.12 -27.06
C PRO A 60 -37.49 7.63 -26.85
N GLY A 61 -36.67 8.42 -27.53
CA GLY A 61 -36.69 9.90 -27.46
C GLY A 61 -35.56 10.56 -26.66
N MET A 62 -34.69 9.78 -26.00
CA MET A 62 -33.48 10.30 -25.34
C MET A 62 -32.21 9.97 -26.14
N ASN A 63 -31.72 10.95 -26.91
CA ASN A 63 -30.40 10.89 -27.54
C ASN A 63 -29.31 11.27 -26.51
N PHE A 64 -29.00 10.37 -25.59
CA PHE A 64 -27.76 10.51 -24.83
C PHE A 64 -26.59 9.94 -25.66
N PRO A 65 -25.42 10.61 -25.67
CA PRO A 65 -24.21 9.93 -26.13
C PRO A 65 -24.03 8.65 -25.29
N PRO A 66 -23.54 7.54 -25.90
CA PRO A 66 -23.27 6.32 -25.15
C PRO A 66 -22.42 6.67 -23.93
N LEU A 67 -22.93 6.37 -22.72
CA LEU A 67 -22.12 6.54 -21.52
C LEU A 67 -20.82 5.76 -21.74
N PRO A 68 -19.64 6.36 -21.50
CA PRO A 68 -18.39 5.63 -21.62
C PRO A 68 -18.48 4.38 -20.78
N LYS A 69 -18.12 3.23 -21.37
CA LYS A 69 -18.10 1.95 -20.64
C LYS A 69 -17.14 2.13 -19.48
N MET A 70 -17.68 2.33 -18.28
CA MET A 70 -16.87 2.47 -17.09
C MET A 70 -16.09 1.16 -16.93
N PRO A 71 -14.75 1.18 -16.92
CA PRO A 71 -13.97 -0.02 -16.69
C PRO A 71 -14.44 -0.64 -15.38
N ARG A 72 -14.76 -1.95 -15.40
CA ARG A 72 -15.21 -2.64 -14.19
C ARG A 72 -14.11 -2.55 -13.15
N ARG A 73 -14.50 -2.21 -11.92
CA ARG A 73 -13.62 -2.15 -10.75
C ARG A 73 -13.02 -3.54 -10.54
N PRO A 74 -11.70 -3.68 -10.36
CA PRO A 74 -11.05 -4.98 -10.33
C PRO A 74 -11.45 -5.80 -9.09
N ALA A 75 -11.76 -5.14 -7.99
CA ALA A 75 -12.30 -5.73 -6.76
C ALA A 75 -13.29 -4.75 -6.10
N GLU A 76 -13.98 -5.18 -5.03
CA GLU A 76 -14.78 -4.27 -4.18
C GLU A 76 -13.89 -3.26 -3.45
N PHE A 77 -12.78 -3.76 -2.92
CA PHE A 77 -11.76 -3.00 -2.22
C PHE A 77 -10.63 -2.71 -3.18
N PHE A 78 -10.57 -1.47 -3.65
CA PHE A 78 -9.55 -1.05 -4.58
C PHE A 78 -9.31 0.43 -4.46
N HIS A 79 -8.19 0.85 -5.06
CA HIS A 79 -7.87 2.24 -5.21
C HIS A 79 -7.48 2.58 -6.65
N GLU A 80 -8.04 3.66 -7.22
CA GLU A 80 -7.92 4.01 -8.65
C GLU A 80 -6.47 4.21 -9.13
N SER A 81 -5.57 4.61 -8.25
CA SER A 81 -4.14 4.74 -8.58
C SER A 81 -3.40 3.40 -8.72
N TYR A 82 -3.99 2.29 -8.29
CA TYR A 82 -3.38 0.94 -8.28
C TYR A 82 -4.19 -0.05 -9.13
N MET A 83 -4.61 0.39 -10.33
CA MET A 83 -5.38 -0.42 -11.30
C MET A 83 -4.51 -1.30 -12.22
N ALA A 84 -3.19 -1.24 -12.11
CA ALA A 84 -2.26 -2.00 -12.94
C ALA A 84 -2.12 -3.48 -12.50
N TRP A 85 -3.23 -4.09 -12.08
CA TRP A 85 -3.28 -5.42 -11.46
C TRP A 85 -2.65 -6.52 -12.30
N LYS A 86 -2.70 -6.42 -13.63
CA LYS A 86 -2.04 -7.36 -14.56
C LYS A 86 -0.52 -7.44 -14.39
N HIS A 87 0.10 -6.42 -13.79
CA HIS A 87 1.53 -6.34 -13.57
C HIS A 87 1.93 -6.70 -12.13
N TYR A 88 0.97 -6.96 -11.25
CA TYR A 88 1.24 -7.33 -9.85
C TYR A 88 1.37 -8.85 -9.69
N PRO A 89 2.26 -9.35 -8.80
CA PRO A 89 2.50 -10.78 -8.62
C PRO A 89 1.24 -11.61 -8.33
N HIS A 90 0.30 -11.08 -7.55
CA HIS A 90 -0.97 -11.71 -7.18
C HIS A 90 -2.18 -11.08 -7.88
N GLY A 91 -1.95 -10.35 -8.97
CA GLY A 91 -3.02 -9.82 -9.79
C GLY A 91 -3.92 -8.82 -9.04
N THR A 92 -5.23 -9.06 -9.12
CA THR A 92 -6.25 -8.28 -8.41
C THR A 92 -6.10 -8.33 -6.89
N ALA A 93 -5.57 -9.40 -6.32
CA ALA A 93 -5.44 -9.51 -4.87
C ALA A 93 -4.50 -8.44 -4.30
N ASP A 94 -3.42 -8.10 -5.02
CA ASP A 94 -2.52 -7.02 -4.61
C ASP A 94 -3.20 -5.65 -4.62
N VAL A 95 -4.20 -5.43 -5.47
CA VAL A 95 -5.01 -4.19 -5.45
C VAL A 95 -5.76 -4.04 -4.14
N VAL A 96 -6.27 -5.15 -3.60
CA VAL A 96 -6.95 -5.19 -2.30
C VAL A 96 -5.94 -4.96 -1.18
N GLY A 97 -4.73 -5.52 -1.31
CA GLY A 97 -3.61 -5.24 -0.41
C GLY A 97 -3.26 -3.75 -0.35
N TYR A 98 -3.12 -3.08 -1.49
CA TYR A 98 -2.84 -1.64 -1.54
C TYR A 98 -3.99 -0.78 -1.02
N TRP A 99 -5.23 -1.20 -1.24
CA TRP A 99 -6.37 -0.56 -0.59
C TRP A 99 -6.26 -0.69 0.94
N ALA A 100 -5.89 -1.87 1.45
CA ALA A 100 -5.73 -2.09 2.87
C ALA A 100 -4.59 -1.22 3.44
N GLU A 101 -3.42 -1.18 2.80
CA GLU A 101 -2.33 -0.27 3.19
C GLU A 101 -2.79 1.18 3.25
N HIS A 102 -3.58 1.62 2.25
CA HIS A 102 -4.15 2.95 2.27
C HIS A 102 -5.07 3.19 3.47
N GLN A 103 -5.91 2.23 3.83
CA GLN A 103 -6.79 2.36 5.00
C GLN A 103 -5.99 2.51 6.30
N LEU A 104 -4.85 1.81 6.41
CA LEU A 104 -4.00 1.85 7.61
C LEU A 104 -3.12 3.09 7.67
N PHE A 105 -2.41 3.39 6.58
CA PHE A 105 -1.37 4.41 6.54
C PHE A 105 -1.83 5.72 5.89
N GLY A 106 -2.99 5.76 5.25
CA GLY A 106 -3.41 6.89 4.42
C GLY A 106 -2.66 6.99 3.08
N ALA A 107 -1.78 6.04 2.77
CA ALA A 107 -0.99 5.96 1.55
C ALA A 107 -0.54 4.50 1.33
N VAL A 108 0.01 4.21 0.15
CA VAL A 108 0.74 2.95 -0.08
C VAL A 108 2.20 3.14 0.30
N VAL A 109 2.79 2.14 0.95
CA VAL A 109 4.14 2.22 1.51
C VAL A 109 5.13 1.56 0.56
N LEU A 110 6.26 2.23 0.33
CA LEU A 110 7.31 1.81 -0.58
C LEU A 110 8.62 1.72 0.20
N PHE A 111 9.40 0.67 -0.03
CA PHE A 111 10.66 0.44 0.68
C PHE A 111 11.84 0.56 -0.30
N ASP A 112 12.84 1.38 0.05
CA ASP A 112 14.13 1.37 -0.64
C ASP A 112 15.10 0.43 0.05
N TRP A 113 15.55 -0.53 -0.73
CA TRP A 113 16.43 -1.61 -0.30
C TRP A 113 17.90 -1.36 -0.63
N GLY A 114 18.27 -0.18 -1.15
CA GLY A 114 19.66 0.23 -1.36
C GLY A 114 20.54 -0.79 -2.06
N THR A 115 20.73 -0.69 -3.37
CA THR A 115 21.72 -1.54 -4.05
C THR A 115 23.16 -1.18 -3.66
N PRO A 116 24.02 -2.15 -3.30
CA PRO A 116 25.45 -1.90 -3.18
C PRO A 116 26.02 -1.43 -4.53
N GLY A 117 26.65 -0.25 -4.57
CA GLY A 117 27.38 0.24 -5.75
C GLY A 117 26.54 0.86 -6.88
N THR A 118 25.23 1.07 -6.69
CA THR A 118 24.38 1.80 -7.66
C THR A 118 23.40 2.69 -6.93
N GLU A 119 23.33 3.97 -7.31
CA GLU A 119 22.39 4.99 -6.78
C GLU A 119 20.93 4.75 -7.22
N VAL A 120 20.61 3.57 -7.76
CA VAL A 120 19.26 3.26 -8.22
C VAL A 120 18.44 2.79 -7.03
N THR A 121 17.67 3.71 -6.46
CA THR A 121 16.64 3.45 -5.45
C THR A 121 15.62 2.46 -6.03
N ARG A 122 15.70 1.19 -5.62
CA ARG A 122 14.66 0.20 -5.95
C ARG A 122 13.57 0.27 -4.89
N CYS A 123 12.63 1.19 -5.10
CA CYS A 123 11.38 1.21 -4.37
C CYS A 123 10.52 0.03 -4.83
N ALA A 124 10.37 -0.99 -4.00
CA ALA A 124 9.52 -2.13 -4.30
C ALA A 124 8.43 -2.29 -3.25
N LEU A 125 7.21 -2.60 -3.71
CA LEU A 125 6.04 -2.87 -2.89
C LEU A 125 6.15 -4.22 -2.17
N THR A 126 6.85 -5.17 -2.79
CA THR A 126 7.18 -6.50 -2.25
C THR A 126 8.54 -6.97 -2.76
N LEU A 127 9.27 -7.73 -1.94
CA LEU A 127 10.58 -8.29 -2.32
C LEU A 127 10.44 -9.39 -3.40
N PRO A 128 11.19 -9.31 -4.51
CA PRO A 128 11.29 -10.43 -5.44
C PRO A 128 11.95 -11.65 -4.76
N GLN A 129 11.30 -12.81 -4.89
CA GLN A 129 11.60 -14.05 -4.15
C GLN A 129 12.87 -14.85 -4.54
N PRO A 130 13.83 -14.34 -5.33
CA PRO A 130 15.20 -14.88 -5.22
C PRO A 130 16.18 -13.95 -4.50
N TYR A 131 15.81 -12.70 -4.17
CA TYR A 131 16.74 -11.72 -3.58
C TYR A 131 16.48 -11.41 -2.09
N ALA A 132 15.42 -11.99 -1.52
CA ALA A 132 14.91 -11.62 -0.20
C ALA A 132 15.87 -11.89 0.97
N ALA A 133 16.73 -12.91 0.94
CA ALA A 133 17.57 -13.21 2.10
C ALA A 133 18.69 -12.17 2.33
N ASN A 134 19.33 -11.69 1.25
CA ASN A 134 20.48 -10.78 1.34
C ASN A 134 20.09 -9.30 1.28
N MET A 135 19.00 -8.94 0.57
CA MET A 135 18.49 -7.55 0.53
C MET A 135 17.89 -7.10 1.85
N MET A 136 17.50 -8.03 2.73
CA MET A 136 16.91 -7.67 4.01
C MET A 136 17.86 -6.83 4.86
N ALA A 137 19.18 -6.96 4.76
CA ALA A 137 20.11 -6.15 5.55
C ALA A 137 20.16 -4.66 5.13
N TRP A 138 19.61 -4.28 3.97
CA TRP A 138 19.86 -3.00 3.30
C TRP A 138 18.66 -2.06 3.23
N LEU A 139 17.61 -2.29 4.04
CA LEU A 139 16.50 -1.34 4.11
C LEU A 139 17.02 0.04 4.54
N LYS A 140 17.06 0.98 3.60
CA LYS A 140 17.63 2.32 3.80
C LYS A 140 16.56 3.29 4.23
N ASP A 141 15.47 3.34 3.46
CA ASP A 141 14.45 4.38 3.58
C ASP A 141 13.06 3.85 3.25
N VAL A 142 12.05 4.61 3.69
CA VAL A 142 10.63 4.36 3.47
C VAL A 142 10.02 5.56 2.79
N TYR A 143 9.15 5.28 1.83
CA TYR A 143 8.43 6.27 1.05
C TYR A 143 6.94 5.97 1.13
N ILE A 144 6.15 7.02 0.93
CA ILE A 144 4.70 6.92 0.79
C ILE A 144 4.30 7.48 -0.56
N GLN A 145 3.33 6.84 -1.18
CA GLN A 145 2.65 7.39 -2.35
C GLN A 145 1.21 7.74 -1.95
N PRO A 146 0.94 9.02 -1.66
CA PRO A 146 -0.42 9.49 -1.42
C PRO A 146 -1.26 9.31 -2.67
N ILE A 147 -2.50 8.95 -2.43
CA ILE A 147 -3.49 8.73 -3.47
C ILE A 147 -3.80 10.00 -4.26
N GLY A 148 -4.03 9.83 -5.57
CA GLY A 148 -4.38 10.93 -6.47
C GLY A 148 -3.22 11.86 -6.78
N ARG A 149 -1.99 11.51 -6.36
CA ARG A 149 -0.76 12.25 -6.67
C ARG A 149 0.23 11.34 -7.38
N HIS A 150 0.88 11.86 -8.40
CA HIS A 150 1.95 11.17 -9.13
C HIS A 150 3.31 11.25 -8.42
N HIS A 151 3.34 11.82 -7.21
CA HIS A 151 4.57 12.08 -6.47
C HIS A 151 4.75 11.07 -5.36
N ILE A 152 5.99 10.61 -5.21
CA ILE A 152 6.41 9.75 -4.11
C ILE A 152 7.05 10.66 -3.06
N PHE A 153 6.84 10.39 -1.78
CA PHE A 153 7.41 11.18 -0.71
C PHE A 153 8.23 10.32 0.22
N LYS A 154 9.50 10.67 0.44
CA LYS A 154 10.35 10.05 1.45
C LYS A 154 9.91 10.49 2.84
N LEU A 155 9.75 9.54 3.76
CA LEU A 155 9.51 9.85 5.17
C LEU A 155 10.76 10.46 5.80
N SER A 156 10.59 11.53 6.59
CA SER A 156 11.70 12.07 7.39
C SER A 156 12.05 11.18 8.58
N GLU A 157 13.23 11.40 9.12
CA GLU A 157 13.70 10.80 10.38
C GLU A 157 12.72 11.00 11.55
N ALA A 158 12.09 12.17 11.64
CA ALA A 158 11.10 12.44 12.68
C ALA A 158 9.85 11.58 12.50
N GLN A 159 9.37 11.42 11.26
CA GLN A 159 8.25 10.54 10.96
C GLN A 159 8.62 9.09 11.29
N ILE A 160 9.76 8.59 10.79
CA ILE A 160 10.23 7.21 11.01
C ILE A 160 10.31 6.88 12.52
N ARG A 161 10.85 7.78 13.35
CA ARG A 161 10.95 7.54 14.81
C ARG A 161 9.60 7.60 15.52
N ASN A 162 8.69 8.47 15.07
CA ASN A 162 7.38 8.66 15.67
C ASN A 162 6.32 7.68 15.14
N CYS A 163 6.69 6.76 14.23
CA CYS A 163 5.82 5.69 13.76
C CYS A 163 5.40 4.74 14.87
N ILE A 164 6.08 4.75 16.02
CA ILE A 164 5.69 4.00 17.21
C ILE A 164 4.82 4.95 18.04
N PRO A 165 3.49 4.73 18.12
CA PRO A 165 2.74 5.45 19.13
C PRO A 165 3.32 5.04 20.48
N THR A 166 3.45 6.01 21.37
CA THR A 166 4.00 5.85 22.72
C THR A 166 3.25 4.85 23.64
N PRO A 167 2.01 4.33 23.39
CA PRO A 167 1.33 3.51 24.39
C PRO A 167 1.77 2.04 24.42
N LEU A 168 2.83 1.62 23.70
CA LEU A 168 3.49 0.35 24.02
C LEU A 168 4.33 0.42 25.31
N LEU A 169 4.55 1.63 25.85
CA LEU A 169 5.14 1.90 27.16
C LEU A 169 4.08 2.52 28.08
N GLU A 170 3.37 1.63 28.77
CA GLU A 170 2.36 1.87 29.82
C GLU A 170 1.07 2.64 29.47
N PRO A 171 -0.09 2.20 30.01
CA PRO A 171 -1.35 2.90 29.83
C PRO A 171 -1.43 4.08 30.81
N SER A 172 -1.26 5.30 30.32
CA SER A 172 -1.61 6.49 31.10
C SER A 172 -3.12 6.78 30.96
N PRO A 173 -3.87 6.97 32.05
CA PRO A 173 -5.31 7.15 32.01
C PRO A 173 -5.65 8.60 31.69
N GLY A 174 -6.29 8.83 30.55
CA GLY A 174 -7.03 10.07 30.30
C GLY A 174 -6.55 10.90 29.11
N ARG A 175 -6.94 10.49 27.90
CA ARG A 175 -7.43 11.39 26.86
C ARG A 175 -8.10 10.60 25.75
N HIS A 176 -9.42 10.67 25.69
CA HIS A 176 -10.13 10.41 24.45
C HIS A 176 -9.96 11.66 23.58
N ASP A 177 -9.06 11.58 22.60
CA ASP A 177 -9.26 12.28 21.34
C ASP A 177 -9.25 11.22 20.24
N GLY A 178 -10.34 11.18 19.49
CA GLY A 178 -10.56 10.16 18.49
C GLY A 178 -9.74 10.45 17.24
N SER A 179 -9.09 9.40 16.71
CA SER A 179 -8.66 9.29 15.32
C SER A 179 -7.41 10.07 14.89
N GLU A 180 -6.22 9.61 15.29
CA GLU A 180 -5.01 9.69 14.43
C GLU A 180 -4.14 8.42 14.58
N THR A 181 -4.72 7.25 14.31
CA THR A 181 -3.96 6.00 14.17
C THR A 181 -3.16 6.01 12.86
N PHE A 182 -1.82 5.92 12.98
CA PHE A 182 -0.82 5.57 11.94
C PHE A 182 -0.87 6.25 10.57
N ARG A 183 -1.63 7.35 10.42
CA ARG A 183 -1.84 7.98 9.12
C ARG A 183 -0.64 8.85 8.71
N PHE A 184 0.18 8.35 7.80
CA PHE A 184 1.22 9.13 7.17
C PHE A 184 0.63 10.02 6.08
N GLN A 185 0.71 11.33 6.28
CA GLN A 185 0.44 12.29 5.21
C GLN A 185 1.77 12.81 4.66
N ALA A 186 1.79 13.13 3.36
CA ALA A 186 2.86 13.88 2.71
C ALA A 186 2.86 15.36 3.17
N GLY A 187 2.85 15.57 4.48
CA GLY A 187 2.80 16.87 5.14
C GLY A 187 4.19 17.50 5.27
N LYS A 188 4.31 18.42 6.24
CA LYS A 188 5.46 19.31 6.48
C LYS A 188 6.84 18.62 6.52
N TYR A 189 6.88 17.33 6.82
CA TYR A 189 8.12 16.61 7.09
C TYR A 189 8.47 15.56 6.02
N ALA A 190 7.72 15.44 4.93
CA ALA A 190 8.03 14.50 3.86
C ALA A 190 8.74 15.19 2.70
N ILE A 191 9.70 14.51 2.07
CA ILE A 191 10.46 15.06 0.93
C ILE A 191 9.88 14.49 -0.36
N ARG A 192 9.38 15.36 -1.24
CA ARG A 192 8.89 14.95 -2.57
C ARG A 192 10.04 14.44 -3.42
N ILE A 193 9.85 13.27 -4.01
CA ILE A 193 10.71 12.65 -5.00
C ILE A 193 9.89 12.53 -6.28
N ASP A 194 10.35 13.18 -7.33
CA ASP A 194 9.75 13.04 -8.64
C ASP A 194 10.24 11.73 -9.28
N PRO A 195 9.35 10.93 -9.86
CA PRO A 195 9.77 9.78 -10.66
C PRO A 195 10.59 10.28 -11.85
N LEU A 196 11.77 9.67 -12.06
CA LEU A 196 12.65 9.94 -13.20
C LEU A 196 11.97 9.61 -14.54
#